data_AF-A0A963HGU8-F1
#
_entry.id   AF-A0A963HGU8-F1
#
_cell.length_a   1.000
_cell.length_b   1.000
_cell.length_c   1.000
_cell.angle_alpha   90.00
_cell.angle_beta   90.00
_cell.angle_gamma   90.00
#
_symmetry.space_group_name_H-M   'P 1'
#
loop_
_entity.id
_entity.type
_entity.pdbx_description
1 polymer ?
#
loop_
_entity_poly.entity_id
_entity_poly.type
_entity_poly.pdbx_seq_one_letter_code
_entity_poly.pdbx_strand_id
1 'polypeptide(L)'
;MPAPPGRRLHPRQVLGAAVFVALLVASVAGGLLLWHESATSRLQARELARYAARLDYALVAGPSEAIRFPAHGPFDRRLGYTELARFAERLQARGFALVEQVRFDDALLAHVERGLFPPYAEKTRAGLDVFDCRGEPLYGFRYPWRGYARFEDVPAIVAQALLFIENRELLDESRPTLNPAVDWVRFARAALGQLGRMVDADLDAPGGSTLATQIEKYRHSPGGITLDAREKLRQMVSASVRAYRDGEQTLPVRRRLVLDYLNTVPLSAAPGHGEVNGLGDGLWVWFGADFERVNALLAAPEGEGDARIAQGQALRQVVALMIAHRRPSWYLAGGREELARTTDVYLRLFAEAGLIGAGLRDAALARPLAFRDLVADPAWVPATPGKGTTAVRTRLAGLLDTSLYSLDRLDAELGTTLHGGLQQAVSDYLGRLADPAFARSQGLIGERMLNPATLGAVRYSFTLVERTVGGNRVRVQTDTTDQP
;
A
#
# COMPACT_ATOMS: atom_id res chain seq x y z
N MET A 1 -39.75 -68.10 43.03
CA MET A 1 -38.49 -67.41 42.67
C MET A 1 -38.59 -65.96 43.13
N PRO A 2 -37.58 -65.41 43.83
CA PRO A 2 -37.65 -64.05 44.35
C PRO A 2 -37.50 -63.03 43.20
N ALA A 3 -38.22 -61.92 43.29
CA ALA A 3 -38.09 -60.79 42.36
C ALA A 3 -36.67 -60.20 42.43
N PRO A 4 -36.06 -59.83 41.29
CA PRO A 4 -34.71 -59.25 41.30
C PRO A 4 -34.74 -57.91 42.04
N PRO A 5 -33.70 -57.60 42.84
CA PRO A 5 -33.64 -56.33 43.56
C PRO A 5 -33.60 -55.18 42.55
N GLY A 6 -34.56 -54.26 42.65
CA GLY A 6 -34.57 -53.03 41.87
C GLY A 6 -33.28 -52.27 42.12
N ARG A 7 -32.47 -52.10 41.07
CA ARG A 7 -31.23 -51.30 41.09
C ARG A 7 -31.58 -49.87 41.50
N ARG A 8 -31.46 -49.57 42.80
CA ARG A 8 -31.49 -48.18 43.29
C ARG A 8 -30.18 -47.53 42.89
N LEU A 9 -30.23 -46.67 41.88
CA LEU A 9 -29.10 -45.84 41.47
C LEU A 9 -28.60 -45.06 42.69
N HIS A 10 -27.33 -45.20 43.04
CA HIS A 10 -26.78 -44.47 44.18
C HIS A 10 -26.84 -42.96 43.89
N PRO A 11 -27.19 -42.09 44.86
CA PRO A 11 -27.34 -40.64 44.64
C PRO A 11 -26.06 -39.98 44.09
N ARG A 12 -24.88 -40.55 44.35
CA ARG A 12 -23.60 -40.14 43.76
C ARG A 12 -23.49 -40.43 42.26
N GLN A 13 -24.11 -41.50 41.76
CA GLN A 13 -24.15 -41.84 40.33
C GLN A 13 -25.13 -40.94 39.57
N VAL A 14 -26.25 -40.56 40.19
CA VAL A 14 -27.20 -39.58 39.63
C VAL A 14 -26.57 -38.18 39.59
N LEU A 15 -25.86 -37.78 40.64
CA LEU A 15 -25.13 -36.50 40.66
C LEU A 15 -23.99 -36.48 39.62
N GLY A 16 -23.22 -37.56 39.50
CA GLY A 16 -22.17 -37.69 38.48
C GLY A 16 -22.72 -37.65 37.06
N ALA A 17 -23.84 -38.32 36.80
CA ALA A 17 -24.54 -38.25 35.51
C ALA A 17 -25.09 -36.85 35.23
N ALA A 18 -25.65 -36.17 36.24
CA ALA A 18 -26.14 -34.80 36.10
C ALA A 18 -25.02 -33.79 35.80
N VAL A 19 -23.86 -33.92 36.47
CA VAL A 19 -22.67 -33.10 36.19
C VAL A 19 -22.13 -33.39 34.79
N PHE A 20 -22.06 -34.66 34.39
CA PHE A 20 -21.62 -35.03 33.05
C PHE A 20 -22.55 -34.48 31.96
N VAL A 21 -23.87 -34.59 32.15
CA VAL A 21 -24.87 -34.02 31.23
C VAL A 21 -24.76 -32.49 31.20
N ALA A 22 -24.57 -31.83 32.35
CA ALA A 22 -24.37 -30.39 32.41
C ALA A 22 -23.10 -29.95 31.67
N LEU A 23 -21.99 -30.67 31.81
CA LEU A 23 -20.75 -30.40 31.07
C LEU A 23 -20.93 -30.63 29.56
N LEU A 24 -21.65 -31.68 29.18
CA LEU A 24 -21.94 -31.98 27.78
C LEU A 24 -22.81 -30.88 27.16
N VAL A 25 -23.89 -30.47 27.83
CA VAL A 25 -24.77 -29.39 27.40
C VAL A 25 -23.99 -28.07 27.31
N ALA A 26 -23.16 -27.75 28.31
CA ALA A 26 -22.31 -26.56 28.28
C ALA A 26 -21.31 -26.59 27.11
N SER A 27 -20.73 -27.75 26.81
CA SER A 27 -19.81 -27.92 25.68
C SER A 27 -20.53 -27.76 24.33
N VAL A 28 -21.73 -28.35 24.18
CA VAL A 28 -22.54 -28.20 22.96
C VAL A 28 -23.01 -26.76 22.80
N ALA A 29 -23.50 -26.12 23.86
CA ALA A 29 -23.91 -24.72 23.84
C ALA A 29 -22.72 -23.79 23.53
N GLY A 30 -21.56 -24.03 24.13
CA GLY A 30 -20.32 -23.32 23.83
C GLY A 30 -19.89 -23.50 22.37
N GLY A 31 -19.97 -24.72 21.85
CA GLY A 31 -19.70 -25.02 20.44
C GLY A 31 -20.65 -24.30 19.48
N LEU A 32 -21.95 -24.27 19.79
CA LEU A 32 -22.96 -23.54 19.00
C LEU A 32 -22.73 -22.02 19.04
N LEU A 33 -22.35 -21.46 20.18
CA LEU A 33 -22.01 -20.05 20.32
C LEU A 33 -20.75 -19.69 19.51
N LEU A 34 -19.71 -20.52 19.58
CA LEU A 34 -18.50 -20.34 18.78
C LEU A 34 -18.79 -20.46 17.28
N TRP A 35 -19.64 -21.42 16.88
CA TRP A 35 -20.06 -21.55 15.50
C TRP A 35 -20.85 -20.32 15.03
N HIS A 36 -21.83 -19.85 15.81
CA HIS A 36 -22.62 -18.67 15.49
C HIS A 36 -21.75 -17.40 15.39
N GLU A 37 -20.80 -17.24 16.31
CA GLU A 37 -19.84 -16.13 16.29
C GLU A 37 -18.86 -16.26 15.11
N SER A 38 -18.43 -17.47 14.75
CA SER A 38 -17.58 -17.70 13.59
C SER A 38 -18.29 -17.35 12.27
N ALA A 39 -19.61 -17.56 12.23
CA ALA A 39 -20.46 -17.24 11.08
C ALA A 39 -20.84 -15.75 11.03
N THR A 40 -21.11 -15.10 12.17
CA THR A 40 -21.69 -13.75 12.17
C THR A 40 -20.74 -12.65 12.67
N SER A 41 -19.75 -12.99 13.49
CA SER A 41 -18.82 -12.03 14.13
C SER A 41 -19.53 -10.93 14.95
N ARG A 42 -20.76 -11.17 15.43
CA ARG A 42 -21.58 -10.15 16.11
C ARG A 42 -20.96 -9.67 17.42
N LEU A 43 -20.45 -10.59 18.24
CA LEU A 43 -19.83 -10.22 19.51
C LEU A 43 -18.53 -9.47 19.27
N GLN A 44 -17.69 -9.97 18.35
CA GLN A 44 -16.48 -9.28 17.92
C GLN A 44 -16.80 -7.86 17.44
N ALA A 45 -17.78 -7.70 16.55
CA ALA A 45 -18.14 -6.40 16.01
C ALA A 45 -18.53 -5.41 17.10
N ARG A 46 -19.43 -5.81 18.00
CA ARG A 46 -19.90 -4.98 19.09
C ARG A 46 -18.79 -4.55 20.05
N GLU A 47 -17.93 -5.48 20.46
CA GLU A 47 -16.89 -5.21 21.46
C GLU A 47 -15.70 -4.47 20.84
N LEU A 48 -15.29 -4.85 19.62
CA LEU A 48 -14.20 -4.17 18.91
C LEU A 48 -14.59 -2.79 18.45
N ALA A 49 -15.83 -2.56 17.98
CA ALA A 49 -16.29 -1.21 17.62
C ALA A 49 -16.32 -0.30 18.84
N ARG A 50 -16.85 -0.77 19.98
CA ARG A 50 -16.84 0.00 21.23
C ARG A 50 -15.42 0.28 21.71
N TYR A 51 -14.51 -0.69 21.56
CA TYR A 51 -13.12 -0.51 21.92
C TYR A 51 -12.44 0.52 21.00
N ALA A 52 -12.56 0.36 19.67
CA ALA A 52 -11.95 1.21 18.67
C ALA A 52 -12.48 2.65 18.69
N ALA A 53 -13.75 2.86 19.04
CA ALA A 53 -14.34 4.20 19.18
C ALA A 53 -13.63 5.07 20.23
N ARG A 54 -12.98 4.46 21.23
CA ARG A 54 -12.22 5.17 22.27
C ARG A 54 -10.78 5.48 21.88
N LEU A 55 -10.32 5.06 20.71
CA LEU A 55 -8.92 5.20 20.29
C LEU A 55 -8.80 6.43 19.40
N ASP A 56 -8.64 7.62 19.99
CA ASP A 56 -8.69 8.87 19.25
C ASP A 56 -7.39 9.70 19.32
N TYR A 57 -7.29 10.67 18.42
CA TYR A 57 -6.15 11.57 18.34
C TYR A 57 -6.58 12.94 17.82
N ALA A 58 -5.85 13.98 18.21
CA ALA A 58 -6.12 15.35 17.78
C ALA A 58 -4.82 16.08 17.44
N LEU A 59 -4.89 16.99 16.47
CA LEU A 59 -3.81 17.94 16.21
C LEU A 59 -3.85 19.02 17.29
N VAL A 60 -2.73 19.25 17.96
CA VAL A 60 -2.57 20.27 18.99
C VAL A 60 -1.48 21.26 18.61
N ALA A 61 -1.57 22.48 19.13
CA ALA A 61 -0.52 23.47 19.00
C ALA A 61 0.72 23.05 19.83
N GLY A 62 1.89 23.15 19.23
CA GLY A 62 3.19 22.84 19.83
C GLY A 62 3.55 21.35 19.87
N PRO A 63 4.69 21.01 20.50
CA PRO A 63 5.12 19.62 20.71
C PRO A 63 4.17 18.86 21.64
N SER A 64 4.05 17.55 21.40
CA SER A 64 3.28 16.60 22.19
C SER A 64 4.17 15.42 22.63
N GLU A 65 4.19 15.13 23.92
CA GLU A 65 4.87 13.95 24.48
C GLU A 65 3.99 12.68 24.42
N ALA A 66 2.69 12.86 24.21
CA ALA A 66 1.69 11.80 24.09
C ALA A 66 1.53 11.38 22.63
N ILE A 67 2.60 10.87 22.04
CA ILE A 67 2.63 10.28 20.70
C ILE A 67 3.66 9.14 20.66
N ARG A 68 3.42 8.15 19.81
CA ARG A 68 4.37 7.06 19.51
C ARG A 68 4.50 6.92 18.01
N PHE A 69 5.73 7.00 17.52
CA PHE A 69 6.04 6.79 16.11
C PHE A 69 6.28 5.30 15.83
N PRO A 70 5.92 4.80 14.63
CA PRO A 70 6.24 3.42 14.26
C PRO A 70 7.76 3.22 14.26
N ALA A 71 8.23 2.08 14.76
CA ALA A 71 9.66 1.77 14.76
C ALA A 71 10.11 1.03 13.49
N HIS A 72 9.18 0.31 12.86
CA HIS A 72 9.44 -0.67 11.81
C HIS A 72 8.33 -0.63 10.75
N GLY A 73 8.44 -1.50 9.73
CA GLY A 73 7.46 -1.59 8.66
C GLY A 73 8.00 -1.07 7.32
N PRO A 74 8.01 -1.88 6.24
CA PRO A 74 8.41 -1.41 4.92
C PRO A 74 7.59 -0.20 4.44
N PHE A 75 6.29 -0.20 4.71
CA PHE A 75 5.42 0.93 4.36
C PHE A 75 5.70 2.17 5.20
N ASP A 76 5.75 2.02 6.52
CA ASP A 76 5.99 3.14 7.45
C ASP A 76 7.36 3.78 7.20
N ARG A 77 8.39 2.97 6.92
CA ARG A 77 9.72 3.47 6.56
C ARG A 77 9.68 4.25 5.24
N ARG A 78 8.97 3.74 4.24
CA ARG A 78 8.86 4.34 2.91
C ARG A 78 8.23 5.73 2.98
N LEU A 79 7.19 5.89 3.79
CA LEU A 79 6.50 7.17 4.00
C LEU A 79 7.23 8.09 4.97
N GLY A 80 8.30 7.63 5.62
CA GLY A 80 9.09 8.40 6.57
C GLY A 80 8.55 8.41 8.00
N TYR A 81 7.50 7.66 8.28
CA TYR A 81 6.86 7.64 9.61
C TYR A 81 7.81 7.13 10.70
N THR A 82 8.72 6.21 10.36
CA THR A 82 9.75 5.72 11.29
C THR A 82 10.83 6.74 11.61
N GLU A 83 10.97 7.77 10.77
CA GLU A 83 12.03 8.78 10.85
C GLU A 83 11.52 10.12 11.41
N LEU A 84 10.23 10.23 11.73
CA LEU A 84 9.60 11.51 12.13
C LEU A 84 10.30 12.18 13.32
N ALA A 85 10.65 11.42 14.35
CA ALA A 85 11.39 11.94 15.50
C ALA A 85 12.75 12.51 15.08
N ARG A 86 13.52 11.77 14.27
CA ARG A 86 14.82 12.20 13.74
C ARG A 86 14.67 13.43 12.84
N PHE A 87 13.65 13.49 12.00
CA PHE A 87 13.38 14.64 11.14
C PHE A 87 13.06 15.88 11.97
N ALA A 88 12.21 15.76 12.99
CA ALA A 88 11.89 16.87 13.89
C ALA A 88 13.15 17.42 14.58
N GLU A 89 13.97 16.56 15.19
CA GLU A 89 15.23 16.95 15.84
C GLU A 89 16.17 17.68 14.88
N ARG A 90 16.35 17.14 13.67
CA ARG A 90 17.24 17.71 12.65
C ARG A 90 16.76 19.05 12.11
N LEU A 91 15.45 19.22 11.96
CA LEU A 91 14.85 20.48 11.54
C LEU A 91 14.97 21.53 12.66
N GLN A 92 14.69 21.15 13.90
CA GLN A 92 14.85 22.04 15.06
C GLN A 92 16.30 22.51 15.23
N ALA A 93 17.27 21.62 15.08
CA ALA A 93 18.70 21.96 15.09
C ALA A 93 19.11 22.95 13.98
N ARG A 94 18.26 23.17 12.97
CA ARG A 94 18.47 24.09 11.85
C ARG A 94 17.55 25.31 11.91
N GLY A 95 16.93 25.58 13.06
CA GLY A 95 16.13 26.77 13.32
C GLY A 95 14.68 26.67 12.86
N PHE A 96 14.17 25.49 12.53
CA PHE A 96 12.74 25.27 12.34
C PHE A 96 12.05 25.09 13.70
N ALA A 97 10.77 25.50 13.79
CA ALA A 97 9.96 25.31 14.98
C ALA A 97 8.87 24.27 14.72
N LEU A 98 8.63 23.41 15.71
CA LEU A 98 7.47 22.51 15.71
C LEU A 98 6.26 23.30 16.20
N VAL A 99 5.38 23.67 15.27
CA VAL A 99 4.23 24.54 15.55
C VAL A 99 2.98 23.76 15.94
N GLU A 100 2.82 22.54 15.43
CA GLU A 100 1.69 21.66 15.69
C GLU A 100 2.15 20.20 15.65
N GLN A 101 1.53 19.36 16.47
CA GLN A 101 1.80 17.93 16.52
C GLN A 101 0.55 17.17 16.92
N VAL A 102 0.41 15.93 16.44
CA VAL A 102 -0.67 15.05 16.88
C VAL A 102 -0.43 14.62 18.34
N ARG A 103 -1.52 14.60 19.12
CA ARG A 103 -1.59 14.03 20.46
C ARG A 103 -2.57 12.87 20.44
N PHE A 104 -2.12 11.72 20.95
CA PHE A 104 -2.97 10.57 21.24
C PHE A 104 -3.69 10.78 22.56
N ASP A 105 -4.93 10.32 22.63
CA ASP A 105 -5.60 10.16 23.92
C ASP A 105 -4.98 9.00 24.73
N ASP A 106 -5.31 8.94 26.02
CA ASP A 106 -4.74 7.93 26.93
C ASP A 106 -5.06 6.49 26.48
N ALA A 107 -6.22 6.29 25.84
CA ALA A 107 -6.67 4.97 25.40
C ALA A 107 -5.90 4.47 24.17
N LEU A 108 -5.63 5.35 23.20
CA LEU A 108 -4.77 5.09 22.05
C LEU A 108 -3.32 4.95 22.47
N LEU A 109 -2.83 5.76 23.41
CA LEU A 109 -1.48 5.61 23.94
C LEU A 109 -1.30 4.23 24.59
N ALA A 110 -2.20 3.82 25.47
CA ALA A 110 -2.19 2.49 26.08
C ALA A 110 -2.40 1.35 25.07
N HIS A 111 -3.08 1.60 23.94
CA HIS A 111 -3.21 0.64 22.84
C HIS A 111 -1.86 0.41 22.15
N VAL A 112 -1.18 1.48 21.76
CA VAL A 112 0.12 1.40 21.08
C VAL A 112 1.22 0.91 22.01
N GLU A 113 1.18 1.24 23.30
CA GLU A 113 2.15 0.75 24.30
C GLU A 113 2.04 -0.75 24.56
N ARG A 114 0.88 -1.37 24.27
CA ARG A 114 0.74 -2.85 24.22
C ARG A 114 1.33 -3.46 22.95
N GLY A 115 1.88 -2.63 22.06
CA GLY A 115 2.51 -3.00 20.81
C GLY A 115 1.54 -3.15 19.64
N LEU A 116 0.26 -2.78 19.79
CA LEU A 116 -0.75 -2.85 18.72
C LEU A 116 -0.64 -1.63 17.79
N PHE A 117 -1.06 -1.80 16.53
CA PHE A 117 -0.96 -0.73 15.53
C PHE A 117 -2.12 0.26 15.66
N PRO A 118 -1.85 1.58 15.59
CA PRO A 118 -2.89 2.59 15.73
C PRO A 118 -3.92 2.50 14.58
N PRO A 119 -5.24 2.46 14.86
CA PRO A 119 -6.27 2.17 13.87
C PRO A 119 -6.74 3.42 13.09
N TYR A 120 -5.85 4.35 12.78
CA TYR A 120 -6.20 5.51 11.94
C TYR A 120 -6.35 5.12 10.46
N ALA A 121 -6.96 6.00 9.68
CA ALA A 121 -7.04 5.81 8.23
C ALA A 121 -5.65 5.97 7.60
N GLU A 122 -5.22 4.94 6.87
CA GLU A 122 -3.91 4.93 6.21
C GLU A 122 -4.04 5.32 4.75
N LYS A 123 -3.11 6.17 4.30
CA LYS A 123 -2.98 6.51 2.88
C LYS A 123 -2.48 5.28 2.13
N THR A 124 -2.97 5.03 0.93
CA THR A 124 -2.43 4.00 0.03
C THR A 124 -1.46 4.58 -1.00
N ARG A 125 -1.51 5.90 -1.17
CA ARG A 125 -0.72 6.68 -2.11
C ARG A 125 -0.32 7.98 -1.44
N ALA A 126 0.98 8.24 -1.42
CA ALA A 126 1.56 9.44 -0.81
C ALA A 126 2.86 9.82 -1.56
N GLY A 127 3.46 10.93 -1.17
CA GLY A 127 4.73 11.40 -1.72
C GLY A 127 4.94 12.87 -1.38
N LEU A 128 5.97 13.45 -1.99
CA LEU A 128 6.37 14.82 -1.72
C LEU A 128 5.57 15.83 -2.55
N ASP A 129 4.89 16.76 -1.88
CA ASP A 129 4.38 18.00 -2.48
C ASP A 129 5.27 19.19 -2.13
N VAL A 130 5.58 19.99 -3.13
CA VAL A 130 6.33 21.23 -2.98
C VAL A 130 5.51 22.38 -3.55
N PHE A 131 5.24 23.36 -2.71
CA PHE A 131 4.49 24.56 -3.04
C PHE A 131 5.41 25.78 -3.11
N ASP A 132 5.06 26.71 -3.99
CA ASP A 132 5.73 27.99 -4.12
C ASP A 132 5.22 29.00 -3.07
N CYS A 133 5.78 30.22 -3.06
CA CYS A 133 5.43 31.23 -2.07
C CYS A 133 3.99 31.76 -2.15
N ARG A 134 3.25 31.45 -3.22
CA ARG A 134 1.82 31.75 -3.37
C ARG A 134 0.93 30.56 -2.98
N GLY A 135 1.52 29.42 -2.61
CA GLY A 135 0.79 28.17 -2.37
C GLY A 135 0.49 27.40 -3.65
N GLU A 136 1.09 27.76 -4.79
CA GLU A 136 0.89 27.06 -6.06
C GLU A 136 1.81 25.84 -6.16
N PRO A 137 1.37 24.71 -6.76
CA PRO A 137 2.21 23.53 -6.92
C PRO A 137 3.46 23.82 -7.77
N LEU A 138 4.64 23.54 -7.20
CA LEU A 138 5.94 23.64 -7.86
C LEU A 138 6.48 22.27 -8.28
N TYR A 139 6.19 21.24 -7.47
CA TYR A 139 6.54 19.85 -7.75
C TYR A 139 5.62 18.92 -6.96
N GLY A 140 5.28 17.79 -7.56
CA GLY A 140 4.51 16.74 -6.91
C GLY A 140 5.06 15.38 -7.30
N PHE A 141 5.23 14.53 -6.30
CA PHE A 141 5.52 13.11 -6.48
C PHE A 141 4.44 12.29 -5.78
N ARG A 142 4.03 11.20 -6.42
CA ARG A 142 3.05 10.25 -5.89
C ARG A 142 3.50 8.83 -6.15
N TYR A 143 3.49 8.02 -5.10
CA TYR A 143 3.80 6.61 -5.18
C TYR A 143 2.79 5.78 -4.37
N PRO A 144 2.27 4.65 -4.91
CA PRO A 144 2.45 4.17 -6.29
C PRO A 144 1.98 5.18 -7.35
N TRP A 145 2.53 5.06 -8.56
CA TRP A 145 2.19 5.97 -9.67
C TRP A 145 0.81 5.67 -10.22
N ARG A 146 0.50 4.38 -10.35
CA ARG A 146 -0.77 3.87 -10.85
C ARG A 146 -1.49 3.13 -9.74
N GLY A 147 -2.76 3.45 -9.56
CA GLY A 147 -3.62 2.85 -8.56
C GLY A 147 -5.05 3.31 -8.73
N TYR A 148 -5.96 2.60 -8.08
CA TYR A 148 -7.38 2.91 -8.08
C TYR A 148 -7.68 3.99 -7.04
N ALA A 149 -8.52 4.96 -7.39
CA ALA A 149 -8.96 6.01 -6.46
C ALA A 149 -10.08 5.50 -5.53
N ARG A 150 -11.00 4.71 -6.08
CA ARG A 150 -12.14 4.13 -5.36
C ARG A 150 -12.32 2.67 -5.71
N PHE A 151 -13.10 1.96 -4.88
CA PHE A 151 -13.37 0.54 -5.10
C PHE A 151 -14.16 0.31 -6.40
N GLU A 152 -15.05 1.24 -6.77
CA GLU A 152 -15.88 1.16 -7.97
C GLU A 152 -15.08 1.27 -9.27
N ASP A 153 -13.85 1.81 -9.20
CA ASP A 153 -12.96 1.93 -10.36
C ASP A 153 -12.23 0.60 -10.64
N VAL A 154 -12.34 -0.40 -9.75
CA VAL A 154 -11.74 -1.73 -9.92
C VAL A 154 -12.68 -2.59 -10.79
N PRO A 155 -12.22 -3.15 -11.93
CA PRO A 155 -13.04 -4.06 -12.71
C PRO A 155 -13.48 -5.28 -11.87
N ALA A 156 -14.75 -5.67 -11.97
CA ALA A 156 -15.31 -6.73 -11.12
C ALA A 156 -14.51 -8.03 -11.16
N ILE A 157 -14.05 -8.43 -12.35
CA ILE A 157 -13.20 -9.62 -12.55
C ILE A 157 -11.85 -9.53 -11.81
N VAL A 158 -11.26 -8.33 -11.68
CA VAL A 158 -10.01 -8.11 -10.95
C VAL A 158 -10.23 -8.29 -9.46
N ALA A 159 -11.28 -7.67 -8.91
CA ALA A 159 -11.64 -7.83 -7.50
C ALA A 159 -11.98 -9.30 -7.19
N GLN A 160 -12.80 -9.94 -8.02
CA GLN A 160 -13.20 -11.32 -7.86
C GLN A 160 -12.02 -12.30 -7.96
N ALA A 161 -11.10 -12.08 -8.91
CA ALA A 161 -9.88 -12.88 -9.04
C ALA A 161 -9.02 -12.78 -7.77
N LEU A 162 -8.81 -11.57 -7.24
CA LEU A 162 -8.08 -11.37 -5.99
C LEU A 162 -8.75 -12.12 -4.83
N LEU A 163 -10.07 -11.97 -4.67
CA LEU A 163 -10.81 -12.63 -3.60
C LEU A 163 -10.79 -14.15 -3.75
N PHE A 164 -10.86 -14.67 -4.98
CA PHE A 164 -10.74 -16.10 -5.23
C PHE A 164 -9.41 -16.65 -4.75
N ILE A 165 -8.32 -15.94 -5.05
CA ILE A 165 -6.95 -16.33 -4.69
C ILE A 165 -6.70 -16.14 -3.19
N GLU A 166 -7.11 -15.00 -2.63
CA GLU A 166 -6.64 -14.53 -1.33
C GLU A 166 -7.71 -14.47 -0.24
N ASN A 167 -9.01 -14.24 -0.51
CA ASN A 167 -10.06 -14.25 0.53
C ASN A 167 -11.51 -14.31 -0.03
N ARG A 168 -12.05 -15.51 -0.28
CA ARG A 168 -13.31 -15.71 -1.04
C ARG A 168 -14.55 -15.04 -0.44
N GLU A 169 -14.65 -15.04 0.89
CA GLU A 169 -15.86 -14.58 1.60
C GLU A 169 -15.76 -13.11 2.04
N LEU A 170 -14.68 -12.40 1.69
CA LEU A 170 -14.42 -11.05 2.24
C LEU A 170 -15.54 -10.06 1.91
N LEU A 171 -16.11 -10.12 0.70
CA LEU A 171 -17.18 -9.20 0.28
C LEU A 171 -18.58 -9.82 0.38
N ASP A 172 -18.75 -10.88 1.18
CA ASP A 172 -20.08 -11.45 1.43
C ASP A 172 -20.97 -10.44 2.17
N GLU A 173 -22.01 -9.96 1.50
CA GLU A 173 -22.95 -8.97 2.00
C GLU A 173 -23.96 -9.57 3.00
N SER A 174 -24.14 -10.90 2.99
CA SER A 174 -24.98 -11.61 3.98
C SER A 174 -24.38 -11.62 5.39
N ARG A 175 -23.08 -11.29 5.49
CA ARG A 175 -22.31 -11.23 6.74
C ARG A 175 -21.85 -9.79 6.99
N PRO A 176 -22.76 -8.88 7.37
CA PRO A 176 -22.47 -7.45 7.33
C PRO A 176 -21.51 -7.00 8.46
N THR A 177 -21.45 -7.76 9.55
CA THR A 177 -20.56 -7.60 10.72
C THR A 177 -19.31 -8.50 10.65
N LEU A 178 -18.95 -9.05 9.49
CA LEU A 178 -17.80 -9.96 9.34
C LEU A 178 -16.50 -9.33 9.83
N ASN A 179 -15.73 -10.03 10.66
CA ASN A 179 -14.35 -9.62 10.95
C ASN A 179 -13.42 -10.00 9.78
N PRO A 180 -12.85 -9.04 9.03
CA PRO A 180 -12.01 -9.36 7.88
C PRO A 180 -10.62 -9.88 8.25
N ALA A 181 -10.20 -9.78 9.51
CA ALA A 181 -8.89 -10.24 9.99
C ALA A 181 -8.88 -11.72 10.41
N VAL A 182 -10.06 -12.32 10.64
CA VAL A 182 -10.17 -13.67 11.20
C VAL A 182 -11.00 -14.54 10.25
N ASP A 183 -10.33 -15.48 9.60
CA ASP A 183 -10.99 -16.55 8.84
C ASP A 183 -10.92 -17.85 9.64
N TRP A 184 -12.03 -18.21 10.27
CA TRP A 184 -12.15 -19.39 11.12
C TRP A 184 -12.00 -20.71 10.35
N VAL A 185 -12.41 -20.75 9.08
CA VAL A 185 -12.28 -21.94 8.23
C VAL A 185 -10.81 -22.16 7.89
N ARG A 186 -10.09 -21.09 7.52
CA ARG A 186 -8.63 -21.15 7.31
C ARG A 186 -7.88 -21.43 8.59
N PHE A 187 -8.30 -20.87 9.72
CA PHE A 187 -7.68 -21.14 11.01
C PHE A 187 -7.82 -22.61 11.39
N ALA A 188 -9.01 -23.20 11.23
CA ALA A 188 -9.25 -24.62 11.47
C ALA A 188 -8.43 -25.51 10.54
N ARG A 189 -8.39 -25.21 9.22
CA ARG A 189 -7.56 -25.93 8.25
C ARG A 189 -6.07 -25.84 8.56
N ALA A 190 -5.59 -24.66 8.95
CA ALA A 190 -4.19 -24.45 9.31
C ALA A 190 -3.83 -25.17 10.62
N ALA A 191 -4.72 -25.19 11.61
CA ALA A 191 -4.53 -25.93 12.85
C ALA A 191 -4.50 -27.46 12.61
N LEU A 192 -5.42 -27.98 11.80
CA LEU A 192 -5.41 -29.38 11.35
C LEU A 192 -4.14 -29.70 10.55
N GLY A 193 -3.71 -28.81 9.66
CA GLY A 193 -2.46 -28.96 8.91
C GLY A 193 -1.21 -28.93 9.80
N GLN A 194 -1.20 -28.15 10.88
CA GLN A 194 -0.11 -28.17 11.87
C GLN A 194 -0.07 -29.47 12.69
N LEU A 195 -1.22 -30.03 13.06
CA LEU A 195 -1.31 -31.36 13.66
C LEU A 195 -0.83 -32.45 12.68
N GLY A 196 -1.15 -32.30 11.39
CA GLY A 196 -0.63 -33.16 10.32
C GLY A 196 0.90 -33.04 10.16
N ARG A 197 1.47 -31.84 10.31
CA ARG A 197 2.92 -31.63 10.26
C ARG A 197 3.72 -32.24 11.41
N MET A 198 3.09 -32.47 12.55
CA MET A 198 3.71 -33.25 13.62
C MET A 198 3.85 -34.74 13.26
N VAL A 199 3.15 -35.18 12.21
CA VAL A 199 3.18 -36.55 11.68
C VAL A 199 3.99 -36.62 10.37
N ASP A 200 3.99 -35.57 9.54
CA ASP A 200 4.75 -35.49 8.28
C ASP A 200 5.24 -34.06 7.98
N ALA A 201 6.55 -33.83 7.99
CA ALA A 201 7.17 -32.51 7.90
C ALA A 201 7.07 -31.84 6.52
N ASP A 202 6.73 -32.61 5.47
CA ASP A 202 6.69 -32.14 4.07
C ASP A 202 5.33 -31.54 3.64
N LEU A 203 4.36 -31.42 4.56
CA LEU A 203 3.08 -30.77 4.28
C LEU A 203 3.20 -29.24 4.31
N ASP A 204 3.20 -28.63 3.11
CA ASP A 204 3.06 -27.19 2.93
C ASP A 204 1.75 -26.69 3.56
N ALA A 205 1.84 -25.91 4.66
CA ALA A 205 0.65 -25.30 5.24
C ALA A 205 0.18 -24.15 4.33
N PRO A 206 -1.10 -24.12 3.95
CA PRO A 206 -1.68 -23.01 3.20
C PRO A 206 -1.43 -21.68 3.94
N GLY A 207 -1.02 -20.65 3.19
CA GLY A 207 -0.91 -19.28 3.70
C GLY A 207 -2.25 -18.82 4.29
N GLY A 208 -2.35 -18.80 5.62
CA GLY A 208 -3.63 -18.61 6.33
C GLY A 208 -4.01 -17.16 6.66
N SER A 209 -3.28 -16.17 6.14
CA SER A 209 -3.48 -14.76 6.46
C SER A 209 -4.51 -14.11 5.53
N THR A 210 -5.53 -13.47 6.08
CA THR A 210 -6.52 -12.68 5.31
C THR A 210 -5.88 -11.40 4.76
N LEU A 211 -6.53 -10.76 3.77
CA LEU A 211 -6.06 -9.49 3.21
C LEU A 211 -5.77 -8.43 4.30
N ALA A 212 -6.66 -8.30 5.30
CA ALA A 212 -6.48 -7.36 6.40
C ALA A 212 -5.17 -7.62 7.16
N THR A 213 -4.91 -8.87 7.52
CA THR A 213 -3.67 -9.22 8.24
C THR A 213 -2.42 -9.09 7.39
N GLN A 214 -2.52 -9.33 6.08
CA GLN A 214 -1.40 -9.15 5.17
C GLN A 214 -1.04 -7.67 5.02
N ILE A 215 -2.03 -6.77 4.99
CA ILE A 215 -1.83 -5.32 4.97
C ILE A 215 -1.07 -4.88 6.22
N GLU A 216 -1.54 -5.22 7.43
CA GLU A 216 -0.82 -4.88 8.66
C GLU A 216 0.62 -5.41 8.67
N LYS A 217 0.83 -6.63 8.15
CA LYS A 217 2.14 -7.27 8.07
C LYS A 217 3.13 -6.46 7.25
N TYR A 218 2.82 -6.12 5.99
CA TYR A 218 3.77 -5.36 5.18
C TYR A 218 3.78 -3.86 5.52
N ARG A 219 2.77 -3.36 6.24
CA ARG A 219 2.74 -1.97 6.68
C ARG A 219 3.64 -1.72 7.88
N HIS A 220 3.48 -2.52 8.94
CA HIS A 220 4.03 -2.19 10.26
C HIS A 220 5.00 -3.24 10.82
N SER A 221 4.94 -4.48 10.37
CA SER A 221 5.80 -5.54 10.93
C SER A 221 7.27 -5.36 10.53
N PRO A 222 8.21 -5.76 11.41
CA PRO A 222 9.64 -5.79 11.07
C PRO A 222 9.90 -6.55 9.77
N GLY A 223 10.52 -5.86 8.80
CA GLY A 223 10.83 -6.45 7.48
C GLY A 223 9.62 -6.84 6.63
N GLY A 224 8.39 -6.52 7.05
CA GLY A 224 7.17 -6.93 6.33
C GLY A 224 6.87 -8.43 6.42
N ILE A 225 7.40 -9.10 7.44
CA ILE A 225 7.27 -10.55 7.62
C ILE A 225 6.70 -10.90 9.00
N THR A 226 6.14 -12.09 9.11
CA THR A 226 5.68 -12.64 10.39
C THR A 226 6.82 -13.44 11.02
N LEU A 227 7.45 -12.87 12.04
CA LEU A 227 8.61 -13.49 12.71
C LEU A 227 8.19 -14.66 13.63
N ASP A 228 7.07 -14.52 14.33
CA ASP A 228 6.59 -15.50 15.30
C ASP A 228 5.05 -15.49 15.46
N ALA A 229 4.54 -16.36 16.33
CA ALA A 229 3.11 -16.46 16.62
C ALA A 229 2.54 -15.21 17.32
N ARG A 230 3.36 -14.51 18.13
CA ARG A 230 2.95 -13.27 18.80
C ARG A 230 2.75 -12.15 17.80
N GLU A 231 3.63 -12.08 16.80
CA GLU A 231 3.54 -11.15 15.68
C GLU A 231 2.27 -11.39 14.87
N LYS A 232 1.99 -12.65 14.56
CA LYS A 232 0.76 -13.03 13.88
C LYS A 232 -0.48 -12.59 14.65
N LEU A 233 -0.50 -12.81 15.96
CA LEU A 233 -1.61 -12.37 16.82
C LEU A 233 -1.73 -10.84 16.84
N ARG A 234 -0.61 -10.12 16.95
CA ARG A 234 -0.57 -8.66 16.88
C ARG A 234 -1.16 -8.13 15.56
N GLN A 235 -0.77 -8.72 14.43
CA GLN A 235 -1.33 -8.39 13.11
C GLN A 235 -2.84 -8.63 13.07
N MET A 236 -3.30 -9.78 13.57
CA MET A 236 -4.73 -10.13 13.60
C MET A 236 -5.55 -9.18 14.49
N VAL A 237 -5.08 -8.88 15.69
CA VAL A 237 -5.77 -7.98 16.62
C VAL A 237 -5.80 -6.56 16.07
N SER A 238 -4.69 -6.05 15.56
CA SER A 238 -4.61 -4.68 15.00
C SER A 238 -5.52 -4.53 13.78
N ALA A 239 -5.49 -5.51 12.85
CA ALA A 239 -6.39 -5.55 11.70
C ALA A 239 -7.87 -5.61 12.12
N SER A 240 -8.19 -6.39 13.16
CA SER A 240 -9.56 -6.49 13.68
C SER A 240 -10.02 -5.14 14.26
N VAL A 241 -9.21 -4.52 15.12
CA VAL A 241 -9.55 -3.22 15.74
C VAL A 241 -9.72 -2.15 14.67
N ARG A 242 -8.82 -2.09 13.67
CA ARG A 242 -8.92 -1.15 12.55
C ARG A 242 -10.20 -1.35 11.74
N ALA A 243 -10.59 -2.59 11.47
CA ALA A 243 -11.80 -2.89 10.70
C ALA A 243 -13.09 -2.39 11.36
N TYR A 244 -13.12 -2.25 12.69
CA TYR A 244 -14.28 -1.79 13.44
C TYR A 244 -14.20 -0.33 13.91
N ARG A 245 -13.20 0.44 13.45
CA ARG A 245 -13.04 1.86 13.81
C ARG A 245 -14.26 2.70 13.43
N ASP A 246 -14.85 2.42 12.27
CA ASP A 246 -16.01 3.16 11.73
C ASP A 246 -17.37 2.57 12.17
N GLY A 247 -17.37 1.53 13.03
CA GLY A 247 -18.57 0.90 13.57
C GLY A 247 -18.64 -0.62 13.35
N GLU A 248 -19.77 -1.23 13.73
CA GLU A 248 -19.97 -2.69 13.66
C GLU A 248 -20.11 -3.23 12.23
N GLN A 249 -20.54 -2.39 11.29
CA GLN A 249 -20.78 -2.77 9.89
C GLN A 249 -19.51 -2.64 9.06
N THR A 250 -18.95 -3.76 8.63
CA THR A 250 -17.59 -3.79 8.06
C THR A 250 -17.56 -3.82 6.54
N LEU A 251 -18.69 -3.91 5.83
CA LEU A 251 -18.68 -3.96 4.36
C LEU A 251 -17.89 -2.80 3.70
N PRO A 252 -18.03 -1.53 4.14
CA PRO A 252 -17.25 -0.42 3.58
C PRO A 252 -15.73 -0.61 3.76
N VAL A 253 -15.28 -1.01 4.96
CA VAL A 253 -13.85 -1.26 5.19
C VAL A 253 -13.37 -2.50 4.43
N ARG A 254 -14.21 -3.53 4.26
CA ARG A 254 -13.88 -4.74 3.48
C ARG A 254 -13.63 -4.41 2.00
N ARG A 255 -14.42 -3.51 1.42
CA ARG A 255 -14.18 -2.96 0.07
C ARG A 255 -12.88 -2.13 0.04
N ARG A 256 -12.63 -1.30 1.07
CA ARG A 256 -11.37 -0.56 1.20
C ARG A 256 -10.15 -1.48 1.31
N LEU A 257 -10.24 -2.61 2.01
CA LEU A 257 -9.14 -3.57 2.11
C LEU A 257 -8.76 -4.17 0.75
N VAL A 258 -9.73 -4.42 -0.13
CA VAL A 258 -9.46 -4.87 -1.50
C VAL A 258 -8.74 -3.77 -2.29
N LEU A 259 -9.25 -2.54 -2.22
CA LEU A 259 -8.65 -1.37 -2.85
C LEU A 259 -7.21 -1.14 -2.37
N ASP A 260 -7.01 -1.11 -1.06
CA ASP A 260 -5.71 -0.94 -0.41
C ASP A 260 -4.74 -2.02 -0.85
N TYR A 261 -5.16 -3.28 -0.83
CA TYR A 261 -4.30 -4.38 -1.25
C TYR A 261 -3.85 -4.25 -2.70
N LEU A 262 -4.79 -3.98 -3.62
CA LEU A 262 -4.48 -3.76 -5.03
C LEU A 262 -3.53 -2.60 -5.25
N ASN A 263 -3.59 -1.57 -4.41
CA ASN A 263 -2.72 -0.40 -4.52
C ASN A 263 -1.37 -0.59 -3.82
N THR A 264 -1.28 -1.33 -2.70
CA THR A 264 -0.05 -1.32 -1.87
C THR A 264 0.68 -2.65 -1.77
N VAL A 265 0.18 -3.73 -2.41
CA VAL A 265 0.86 -5.04 -2.37
C VAL A 265 2.29 -4.97 -2.91
N PRO A 266 3.31 -5.44 -2.18
CA PRO A 266 4.70 -5.44 -2.68
C PRO A 266 4.92 -6.46 -3.80
N LEU A 267 5.49 -5.99 -4.91
CA LEU A 267 5.77 -6.78 -6.12
C LEU A 267 7.26 -6.71 -6.49
N SER A 268 8.12 -6.91 -5.48
CA SER A 268 9.58 -6.91 -5.61
C SER A 268 10.17 -5.55 -6.01
N ALA A 269 11.43 -5.54 -6.43
CA ALA A 269 12.11 -4.40 -7.02
C ALA A 269 12.63 -4.76 -8.42
N ALA A 270 12.54 -3.81 -9.34
CA ALA A 270 13.01 -3.94 -10.71
C ALA A 270 14.32 -3.14 -10.91
N PRO A 271 15.32 -3.69 -11.63
CA PRO A 271 16.53 -2.97 -11.99
C PRO A 271 16.25 -1.61 -12.63
N GLY A 272 16.95 -0.56 -12.19
CA GLY A 272 16.78 0.81 -12.72
C GLY A 272 15.50 1.54 -12.29
N HIS A 273 14.50 0.84 -11.74
CA HIS A 273 13.25 1.43 -11.25
C HIS A 273 13.20 1.52 -9.71
N GLY A 274 13.69 0.49 -9.02
CA GLY A 274 13.55 0.36 -7.57
C GLY A 274 12.32 -0.48 -7.19
N GLU A 275 11.75 -0.22 -6.01
CA GLU A 275 10.61 -0.98 -5.49
C GLU A 275 9.36 -0.80 -6.34
N VAL A 276 8.61 -1.88 -6.55
CA VAL A 276 7.32 -1.91 -7.27
C VAL A 276 6.24 -2.33 -6.27
N ASN A 277 5.21 -1.50 -6.10
CA ASN A 277 4.09 -1.78 -5.22
C ASN A 277 2.78 -1.50 -5.95
N GLY A 278 1.78 -2.34 -5.71
CA GLY A 278 0.46 -2.22 -6.33
C GLY A 278 0.39 -2.84 -7.72
N LEU A 279 -0.81 -3.29 -8.07
CA LEU A 279 -1.13 -3.91 -9.34
C LEU A 279 -0.82 -2.98 -10.52
N GLY A 280 -1.12 -1.69 -10.39
CA GLY A 280 -0.94 -0.72 -11.46
C GLY A 280 0.52 -0.54 -11.88
N ASP A 281 1.41 -0.29 -10.91
CA ASP A 281 2.85 -0.20 -11.20
C ASP A 281 3.42 -1.57 -11.55
N GLY A 282 2.89 -2.66 -10.97
CA GLY A 282 3.26 -4.02 -11.35
C GLY A 282 3.03 -4.31 -12.83
N LEU A 283 1.86 -3.96 -13.38
CA LEU A 283 1.53 -4.14 -14.79
C LEU A 283 2.47 -3.34 -15.70
N TRP A 284 2.74 -2.08 -15.34
CA TRP A 284 3.62 -1.21 -16.10
C TRP A 284 5.08 -1.69 -16.10
N VAL A 285 5.61 -2.02 -14.93
CA VAL A 285 7.04 -2.35 -14.76
C VAL A 285 7.34 -3.75 -15.26
N TRP A 286 6.52 -4.75 -14.91
CA TRP A 286 6.84 -6.15 -15.22
C TRP A 286 6.37 -6.58 -16.60
N PHE A 287 5.34 -5.95 -17.15
CA PHE A 287 4.75 -6.36 -18.43
C PHE A 287 4.70 -5.26 -19.50
N GLY A 288 5.07 -4.02 -19.17
CA GLY A 288 4.90 -2.89 -20.10
C GLY A 288 3.44 -2.60 -20.42
N ALA A 289 2.51 -3.10 -19.60
CA ALA A 289 1.08 -2.98 -19.84
C ALA A 289 0.57 -1.63 -19.30
N ASP A 290 -0.20 -0.92 -20.12
CA ASP A 290 -0.86 0.31 -19.70
C ASP A 290 -2.02 0.00 -18.75
N PHE A 291 -2.00 0.59 -17.56
CA PHE A 291 -2.95 0.29 -16.49
C PHE A 291 -4.38 0.68 -16.87
N GLU A 292 -4.58 1.83 -17.50
CA GLU A 292 -5.91 2.28 -17.92
C GLU A 292 -6.47 1.36 -19.01
N ARG A 293 -5.63 0.98 -19.98
CA ARG A 293 -6.02 0.04 -21.03
C ARG A 293 -6.38 -1.35 -20.49
N VAL A 294 -5.60 -1.88 -19.55
CA VAL A 294 -5.90 -3.16 -18.90
C VAL A 294 -7.25 -3.10 -18.18
N ASN A 295 -7.51 -2.03 -17.42
CA ASN A 295 -8.78 -1.86 -16.74
C ASN A 295 -9.96 -1.74 -17.72
N ALA A 296 -9.81 -0.95 -18.78
CA ALA A 296 -10.84 -0.80 -19.81
C ALA A 296 -11.17 -2.13 -20.50
N LEU A 297 -10.16 -2.97 -20.79
CA LEU A 297 -10.35 -4.30 -21.37
C LEU A 297 -11.12 -5.21 -20.42
N LEU A 298 -10.77 -5.21 -19.14
CA LEU A 298 -11.34 -6.10 -18.13
C LEU A 298 -12.69 -5.63 -17.58
N ALA A 299 -13.04 -4.35 -17.76
CA ALA A 299 -14.36 -3.81 -17.44
C ALA A 299 -15.37 -4.00 -18.58
N ALA A 300 -14.90 -4.14 -19.82
CA ALA A 300 -15.76 -4.37 -20.98
C ALA A 300 -16.35 -5.80 -20.97
N PRO A 301 -17.55 -6.00 -21.54
CA PRO A 301 -18.08 -7.34 -21.82
C PRO A 301 -17.09 -8.20 -22.62
N GLU A 302 -17.21 -9.52 -22.53
CA GLU A 302 -16.36 -10.44 -23.29
C GLU A 302 -16.50 -10.18 -24.79
N GLY A 303 -15.40 -9.75 -25.41
CA GLY A 303 -15.34 -9.44 -26.83
C GLY A 303 -15.19 -10.68 -27.69
N GLU A 304 -14.97 -10.47 -28.99
CA GLU A 304 -14.67 -11.50 -29.98
C GLU A 304 -13.33 -11.21 -30.67
N GLY A 305 -12.75 -12.22 -31.32
CA GLY A 305 -11.49 -12.10 -32.05
C GLY A 305 -10.37 -11.43 -31.24
N ASP A 306 -9.77 -10.38 -31.81
CA ASP A 306 -8.64 -9.65 -31.22
C ASP A 306 -8.97 -9.00 -29.87
N ALA A 307 -10.22 -8.56 -29.67
CA ALA A 307 -10.65 -7.98 -28.40
C ALA A 307 -10.59 -9.02 -27.27
N ARG A 308 -11.06 -10.25 -27.53
CA ARG A 308 -10.98 -11.37 -26.57
C ARG A 308 -9.54 -11.77 -26.27
N ILE A 309 -8.68 -11.75 -27.29
CA ILE A 309 -7.24 -12.03 -27.12
C ILE A 309 -6.60 -10.99 -26.21
N ALA A 310 -6.88 -9.69 -26.43
CA ALA A 310 -6.38 -8.61 -25.59
C ALA A 310 -6.91 -8.71 -24.15
N GLN A 311 -8.19 -9.04 -23.97
CA GLN A 311 -8.78 -9.28 -22.65
C GLN A 311 -8.12 -10.47 -21.94
N GLY A 312 -7.90 -11.58 -22.64
CA GLY A 312 -7.24 -12.76 -22.10
C GLY A 312 -5.81 -12.47 -21.65
N GLN A 313 -5.06 -11.70 -22.44
CA GLN A 313 -3.72 -11.25 -22.06
C GLN A 313 -3.73 -10.35 -20.82
N ALA A 314 -4.63 -9.36 -20.78
CA ALA A 314 -4.78 -8.45 -19.65
C ALA A 314 -5.13 -9.23 -18.35
N LEU A 315 -6.06 -10.17 -18.44
CA LEU A 315 -6.44 -11.02 -17.31
C LEU A 315 -5.26 -11.87 -16.84
N ARG A 316 -4.55 -12.51 -17.77
CA ARG A 316 -3.38 -13.34 -17.47
C ARG A 316 -2.31 -12.55 -16.70
N GLN A 317 -2.01 -11.32 -17.13
CA GLN A 317 -1.03 -10.46 -16.48
C GLN A 317 -1.47 -10.05 -15.07
N VAL A 318 -2.75 -9.71 -14.88
CA VAL A 318 -3.31 -9.39 -13.56
C VAL A 318 -3.21 -10.57 -12.60
N VAL A 319 -3.64 -11.76 -13.04
CA VAL A 319 -3.61 -12.99 -12.23
C VAL A 319 -2.18 -13.37 -11.88
N ALA A 320 -1.23 -13.23 -12.81
CA ALA A 320 0.17 -13.48 -12.55
C ALA A 320 0.72 -12.58 -11.42
N LEU A 321 0.39 -11.29 -11.38
CA LEU A 321 0.83 -10.41 -10.27
C LEU A 321 0.17 -10.78 -8.94
N MET A 322 -1.11 -11.18 -8.98
CA MET A 322 -1.82 -11.68 -7.80
C MET A 322 -1.28 -13.02 -7.29
N ILE A 323 -0.59 -13.82 -8.10
CA ILE A 323 0.08 -15.03 -7.60
C ILE A 323 1.49 -14.66 -7.11
N ALA A 324 2.17 -13.78 -7.85
CA ALA A 324 3.54 -13.39 -7.59
C ALA A 324 3.74 -12.82 -6.19
N HIS A 325 2.76 -12.10 -5.61
CA HIS A 325 2.89 -11.50 -4.27
C HIS A 325 3.24 -12.50 -3.16
N ARG A 326 3.01 -13.81 -3.36
CA ARG A 326 3.32 -14.85 -2.36
C ARG A 326 4.82 -15.01 -2.18
N ARG A 327 5.59 -14.87 -3.27
CA ARG A 327 7.05 -14.94 -3.32
C ARG A 327 7.56 -14.00 -4.43
N PRO A 328 7.40 -12.66 -4.28
CA PRO A 328 7.52 -11.74 -5.40
C PRO A 328 8.95 -11.70 -5.97
N SER A 329 9.96 -11.76 -5.10
CA SER A 329 11.37 -11.80 -5.52
C SER A 329 11.71 -13.05 -6.32
N TRP A 330 11.09 -14.19 -6.03
CA TRP A 330 11.28 -15.42 -6.81
C TRP A 330 10.57 -15.33 -8.15
N TYR A 331 9.25 -15.11 -8.13
CA TYR A 331 8.41 -15.21 -9.33
C TYR A 331 8.70 -14.13 -10.38
N LEU A 332 9.06 -12.91 -9.97
CA LEU A 332 9.27 -11.79 -10.90
C LEU A 332 10.72 -11.70 -11.41
N ALA A 333 11.65 -12.38 -10.72
CA ALA A 333 13.02 -12.58 -11.19
C ALA A 333 13.16 -13.91 -11.96
N GLY A 334 13.58 -14.99 -11.29
CA GLY A 334 13.94 -16.26 -11.93
C GLY A 334 12.79 -17.27 -12.10
N GLY A 335 11.74 -17.20 -11.27
CA GLY A 335 10.65 -18.17 -11.21
C GLY A 335 9.53 -17.99 -12.24
N ARG A 336 9.80 -17.37 -13.39
CA ARG A 336 8.76 -16.92 -14.35
C ARG A 336 7.98 -18.06 -14.99
N GLU A 337 8.64 -19.19 -15.26
CA GLU A 337 7.97 -20.39 -15.81
C GLU A 337 7.02 -21.04 -14.80
N GLU A 338 7.43 -21.09 -13.53
CA GLU A 338 6.56 -21.56 -12.45
C GLU A 338 5.35 -20.63 -12.30
N LEU A 339 5.58 -19.30 -12.32
CA LEU A 339 4.49 -18.33 -12.27
C LEU A 339 3.49 -18.52 -13.41
N ALA A 340 3.98 -18.74 -14.65
CA ALA A 340 3.13 -18.97 -15.81
C ALA A 340 2.27 -20.23 -15.64
N ARG A 341 2.86 -21.35 -15.17
CA ARG A 341 2.11 -22.60 -14.90
C ARG A 341 1.07 -22.42 -13.80
N THR A 342 1.42 -21.75 -12.70
CA THR A 342 0.46 -21.48 -11.62
C THR A 342 -0.66 -20.56 -12.10
N THR A 343 -0.35 -19.57 -12.93
CA THR A 343 -1.34 -18.68 -13.57
C THR A 343 -2.33 -19.50 -14.41
N ASP A 344 -1.84 -20.46 -15.21
CA ASP A 344 -2.70 -21.33 -16.03
C ASP A 344 -3.67 -22.15 -15.17
N VAL A 345 -3.21 -22.66 -14.03
CA VAL A 345 -4.06 -23.40 -13.08
C VAL A 345 -5.18 -22.51 -12.56
N TYR A 346 -4.87 -21.29 -12.12
CA TYR A 346 -5.91 -20.37 -11.61
C TYR A 346 -6.89 -19.94 -12.70
N LEU A 347 -6.44 -19.70 -13.94
CA LEU A 347 -7.33 -19.38 -15.05
C LEU A 347 -8.34 -20.50 -15.33
N ARG A 348 -7.91 -21.77 -15.23
CA ARG A 348 -8.83 -22.92 -15.34
C ARG A 348 -9.81 -22.98 -14.18
N LEU A 349 -9.32 -22.82 -12.95
CA LEU A 349 -10.16 -22.80 -11.74
C LEU A 349 -11.20 -21.66 -11.76
N PHE A 350 -10.84 -20.50 -12.30
CA PHE A 350 -11.76 -19.38 -12.47
C PHE A 350 -12.89 -19.73 -13.44
N ALA A 351 -12.58 -20.41 -14.54
CA ALA A 351 -13.60 -20.82 -15.50
C ALA A 351 -14.51 -21.92 -14.93
N GLU A 352 -13.93 -22.90 -14.23
CA GLU A 352 -14.69 -23.95 -13.53
C GLU A 352 -15.62 -23.39 -12.46
N ALA A 353 -15.19 -22.34 -11.76
CA ALA A 353 -16.00 -21.62 -10.79
C ALA A 353 -17.00 -20.63 -11.40
N GLY A 354 -17.06 -20.51 -12.74
CA GLY A 354 -17.95 -19.59 -13.44
C GLY A 354 -17.57 -18.11 -13.32
N LEU A 355 -16.34 -17.81 -12.87
CA LEU A 355 -15.84 -16.44 -12.75
C LEU A 355 -15.52 -15.81 -14.13
N ILE A 356 -15.11 -16.65 -15.08
CA ILE A 356 -14.79 -16.25 -16.46
C ILE A 356 -15.40 -17.23 -17.46
N GLY A 357 -15.73 -16.74 -18.65
CA GLY A 357 -16.18 -17.59 -19.76
C GLY A 357 -15.08 -18.49 -20.31
N ALA A 358 -15.48 -19.60 -20.95
CA ALA A 358 -14.53 -20.52 -21.60
C ALA A 358 -13.71 -19.84 -22.71
N GLY A 359 -14.33 -18.92 -23.46
CA GLY A 359 -13.65 -18.14 -24.50
C GLY A 359 -12.52 -17.30 -23.93
N LEU A 360 -12.80 -16.53 -22.87
CA LEU A 360 -11.79 -15.71 -22.19
C LEU A 360 -10.68 -16.55 -21.55
N ARG A 361 -11.02 -17.70 -20.93
CA ARG A 361 -10.04 -18.67 -20.43
C ARG A 361 -9.10 -19.11 -21.55
N ASP A 362 -9.64 -19.57 -22.67
CA ASP A 362 -8.84 -20.11 -23.77
C ASP A 362 -7.96 -19.02 -24.40
N ALA A 363 -8.47 -17.80 -24.53
CA ALA A 363 -7.68 -16.64 -24.96
C ALA A 363 -6.53 -16.31 -23.99
N ALA A 364 -6.77 -16.39 -22.68
CA ALA A 364 -5.75 -16.15 -21.66
C ALA A 364 -4.69 -17.27 -21.62
N LEU A 365 -5.05 -18.51 -21.96
CA LEU A 365 -4.13 -19.65 -22.01
C LEU A 365 -3.35 -19.76 -23.33
N ALA A 366 -3.87 -19.17 -24.42
CA ALA A 366 -3.29 -19.32 -25.76
C ALA A 366 -1.94 -18.61 -25.96
N ARG A 367 -1.58 -17.64 -25.10
CA ARG A 367 -0.33 -16.87 -25.21
C ARG A 367 0.56 -17.06 -24.00
N PRO A 368 1.89 -17.10 -24.19
CA PRO A 368 2.83 -17.14 -23.07
C PRO A 368 2.77 -15.85 -22.24
N LEU A 369 3.13 -15.95 -20.97
CA LEU A 369 3.27 -14.79 -20.09
C LEU A 369 4.56 -14.02 -20.44
N ALA A 370 4.44 -12.99 -21.28
CA ALA A 370 5.56 -12.18 -21.72
C ALA A 370 5.87 -11.06 -20.72
N PHE A 371 7.13 -10.99 -20.27
CA PHE A 371 7.65 -9.94 -19.39
C PHE A 371 8.32 -8.83 -20.20
N ARG A 372 8.28 -7.61 -19.66
CA ARG A 372 9.05 -6.47 -20.15
C ARG A 372 10.54 -6.78 -20.08
N ASP A 373 11.25 -6.48 -21.17
CA ASP A 373 12.71 -6.43 -21.16
C ASP A 373 13.14 -5.08 -20.60
N LEU A 374 13.55 -5.06 -19.34
CA LEU A 374 13.95 -3.82 -18.64
C LEU A 374 15.27 -3.23 -19.15
N VAL A 375 16.04 -3.97 -19.96
CA VAL A 375 17.26 -3.47 -20.60
C VAL A 375 16.91 -2.75 -21.89
N ALA A 376 16.11 -3.40 -22.74
CA ALA A 376 15.70 -2.83 -24.03
C ALA A 376 14.63 -1.73 -23.88
N ASP A 377 13.76 -1.86 -22.88
CA ASP A 377 12.67 -0.93 -22.57
C ASP A 377 12.64 -0.64 -21.05
N PRO A 378 13.49 0.28 -20.54
CA PRO A 378 13.53 0.58 -19.11
C PRO A 378 12.27 1.28 -18.61
N ALA A 379 11.80 0.89 -17.42
CA ALA A 379 10.61 1.44 -16.78
C ALA A 379 10.87 2.79 -16.09
N TRP A 380 11.16 3.84 -16.88
CA TRP A 380 11.38 5.18 -16.38
C TRP A 380 10.13 5.79 -15.73
N VAL A 381 10.38 6.62 -14.72
CA VAL A 381 9.37 7.42 -14.05
C VAL A 381 9.35 8.83 -14.68
N PRO A 382 8.20 9.40 -15.04
CA PRO A 382 8.13 10.61 -15.86
C PRO A 382 8.51 11.94 -15.16
N ALA A 383 9.12 11.92 -13.98
CA ALA A 383 9.43 13.16 -13.26
C ALA A 383 10.80 13.73 -13.67
N THR A 384 10.80 14.74 -14.55
CA THR A 384 11.94 15.65 -14.73
C THR A 384 11.67 16.92 -13.93
N PRO A 385 12.18 17.05 -12.69
CA PRO A 385 12.02 18.29 -11.92
C PRO A 385 12.73 19.45 -12.63
N GLY A 386 12.10 20.63 -12.64
CA GLY A 386 12.79 21.86 -13.03
C GLY A 386 13.92 22.21 -12.06
N LYS A 387 14.91 23.00 -12.49
CA LYS A 387 16.11 23.31 -11.71
C LYS A 387 15.84 23.86 -10.30
N GLY A 388 14.89 24.78 -10.18
CA GLY A 388 14.50 25.35 -8.87
C GLY A 388 13.98 24.27 -7.92
N THR A 389 13.20 23.34 -8.44
CA THR A 389 12.72 22.17 -7.70
C THR A 389 13.87 21.25 -7.31
N THR A 390 14.82 20.99 -8.21
CA THR A 390 16.01 20.17 -7.91
C THR A 390 16.82 20.77 -6.76
N ALA A 391 17.08 22.09 -6.78
CA ALA A 391 17.78 22.78 -5.70
C ALA A 391 17.05 22.67 -4.36
N VAL A 392 15.71 22.85 -4.37
CA VAL A 392 14.88 22.68 -3.16
C VAL A 392 14.95 21.24 -2.63
N ARG A 393 14.81 20.25 -3.51
CA ARG A 393 14.85 18.83 -3.14
C ARG A 393 16.22 18.43 -2.59
N THR A 394 17.30 18.85 -3.22
CA THR A 394 18.68 18.61 -2.74
C THR A 394 18.90 19.23 -1.36
N ARG A 395 18.41 20.46 -1.15
CA ARG A 395 18.48 21.10 0.17
C ARG A 395 17.67 20.32 1.21
N LEU A 396 16.42 19.96 0.91
CA LEU A 396 15.56 19.22 1.83
C LEU A 396 16.15 17.84 2.16
N ALA A 397 16.69 17.13 1.17
CA ALA A 397 17.42 15.87 1.36
C ALA A 397 18.59 16.03 2.34
N GLY A 398 19.36 17.13 2.26
CA GLY A 398 20.43 17.43 3.21
C GLY A 398 19.93 17.81 4.62
N LEU A 399 18.80 18.53 4.72
CA LEU A 399 18.18 18.85 6.01
C LEU A 399 17.76 17.56 6.73
N LEU A 400 17.10 16.66 6.01
CA LEU A 400 16.56 15.41 6.54
C LEU A 400 17.58 14.26 6.56
N ASP A 401 18.72 14.40 5.87
CA ASP A 401 19.72 13.35 5.67
C ASP A 401 19.08 12.06 5.13
N THR A 402 18.61 12.19 3.89
CA THR A 402 17.96 11.14 3.12
C THR A 402 18.35 11.25 1.65
N SER A 403 18.18 10.17 0.88
CA SER A 403 18.40 10.21 -0.57
C SER A 403 17.25 10.91 -1.29
N LEU A 404 17.48 11.42 -2.50
CA LEU A 404 16.41 12.00 -3.33
C LEU A 404 15.30 10.97 -3.65
N TYR A 405 15.68 9.70 -3.82
CA TYR A 405 14.73 8.60 -4.04
C TYR A 405 13.80 8.40 -2.83
N SER A 406 14.37 8.38 -1.62
CA SER A 406 13.59 8.24 -0.39
C SER A 406 12.78 9.50 -0.10
N LEU A 407 13.34 10.69 -0.37
CA LEU A 407 12.71 11.98 -0.16
C LEU A 407 11.37 12.09 -0.90
N ASP A 408 11.36 11.74 -2.18
CA ASP A 408 10.16 11.86 -3.01
C ASP A 408 9.01 10.99 -2.50
N ARG A 409 9.33 9.88 -1.82
CA ARG A 409 8.38 8.88 -1.32
C ARG A 409 7.89 9.16 0.09
N LEU A 410 8.44 10.16 0.78
CA LEU A 410 7.94 10.59 2.09
C LEU A 410 6.52 11.13 1.94
N ASP A 411 5.66 10.88 2.92
CA ASP A 411 4.36 11.54 3.02
C ASP A 411 4.58 12.95 3.62
N ALA A 412 4.97 13.89 2.76
CA ALA A 412 5.45 15.19 3.20
C ALA A 412 5.00 16.31 2.27
N GLU A 413 4.76 17.47 2.87
CA GLU A 413 4.45 18.72 2.20
C GLU A 413 5.49 19.78 2.57
N LEU A 414 5.93 20.56 1.58
CA LEU A 414 6.90 21.63 1.75
C LEU A 414 6.43 22.92 1.08
N GLY A 415 6.32 23.99 1.87
CA GLY A 415 6.24 25.36 1.35
C GLY A 415 7.63 25.95 1.10
N THR A 416 7.83 26.60 -0.04
CA THR A 416 9.09 27.26 -0.41
C THR A 416 8.96 28.78 -0.51
N THR A 417 10.10 29.46 -0.56
CA THR A 417 10.14 30.91 -0.80
C THR A 417 10.17 31.27 -2.29
N LEU A 418 10.39 30.28 -3.16
CA LEU A 418 10.49 30.45 -4.60
C LEU A 418 9.14 30.87 -5.21
N HIS A 419 9.20 31.57 -6.34
CA HIS A 419 8.06 31.93 -7.14
C HIS A 419 8.10 31.11 -8.44
N GLY A 420 7.24 30.09 -8.57
CA GLY A 420 7.31 29.12 -9.67
C GLY A 420 7.19 29.74 -11.06
N GLY A 421 6.19 30.60 -11.28
CA GLY A 421 5.99 31.26 -12.58
C GLY A 421 7.17 32.13 -13.02
N LEU A 422 7.73 32.93 -12.09
CA LEU A 422 8.89 33.77 -12.36
C LEU A 422 10.17 32.95 -12.55
N GLN A 423 10.35 31.87 -11.78
CA GLN A 423 11.43 30.91 -11.96
C GLN A 423 11.43 30.33 -13.38
N GLN A 424 10.26 29.91 -13.88
CA GLN A 424 10.12 29.38 -15.23
C GLN A 424 10.40 30.47 -16.28
N ALA A 425 9.77 31.65 -16.15
CA ALA A 425 9.94 32.75 -17.09
C ALA A 425 11.41 33.20 -17.24
N VAL A 426 12.15 33.30 -16.13
CA VAL A 426 13.58 33.63 -16.16
C VAL A 426 14.39 32.48 -16.77
N SER A 427 14.09 31.23 -16.43
CA SER A 427 14.79 30.06 -17.00
C SER A 427 14.62 29.99 -18.52
N ASP A 428 13.39 30.20 -19.00
CA ASP A 428 13.08 30.24 -20.43
C ASP A 428 13.78 31.40 -21.13
N TYR A 429 13.81 32.59 -20.51
CA TYR A 429 14.53 33.74 -21.03
C TYR A 429 16.02 33.47 -21.16
N LEU A 430 16.67 32.94 -20.11
CA LEU A 430 18.09 32.62 -20.13
C LEU A 430 18.41 31.50 -21.13
N GLY A 431 17.56 30.48 -21.25
CA GLY A 431 17.71 29.41 -22.23
C GLY A 431 17.68 29.94 -23.67
N ARG A 432 16.81 30.90 -23.96
CA ARG A 432 16.74 31.55 -25.28
C ARG A 432 17.98 32.36 -25.64
N LEU A 433 18.83 32.75 -24.68
CA LEU A 433 20.09 33.45 -24.99
C LEU A 433 21.09 32.57 -25.76
N ALA A 434 20.86 31.25 -25.82
CA ALA A 434 21.62 30.34 -26.68
C ALA A 434 21.20 30.45 -28.17
N ASP A 435 20.03 30.99 -28.48
CA ASP A 435 19.57 31.25 -29.86
C ASP A 435 20.24 32.52 -30.42
N PRO A 436 21.03 32.43 -31.51
CA PRO A 436 21.71 33.57 -32.11
C PRO A 436 20.77 34.70 -32.55
N ALA A 437 19.55 34.39 -33.00
CA ALA A 437 18.59 35.41 -33.42
C ALA A 437 18.08 36.20 -32.21
N PHE A 438 17.70 35.50 -31.15
CA PHE A 438 17.25 36.12 -29.91
C PHE A 438 18.38 36.89 -29.22
N ALA A 439 19.57 36.31 -29.07
CA ALA A 439 20.73 36.97 -28.48
C ALA A 439 21.11 38.27 -29.21
N ARG A 440 20.99 38.32 -30.55
CA ARG A 440 21.17 39.55 -31.34
C ARG A 440 20.10 40.59 -31.01
N SER A 441 18.83 40.20 -30.89
CA SER A 441 17.74 41.12 -30.52
C SER A 441 17.91 41.71 -29.11
N GLN A 442 18.59 40.99 -28.21
CA GLN A 442 18.92 41.45 -26.86
C GLN A 442 20.26 42.19 -26.78
N GLY A 443 20.92 42.46 -27.92
CA GLY A 443 22.17 43.22 -27.98
C GLY A 443 23.42 42.46 -27.49
N LEU A 444 23.37 41.13 -27.43
CA LEU A 444 24.50 40.30 -26.99
C LEU A 444 25.50 39.96 -28.11
N ILE A 445 25.15 40.23 -29.37
CA ILE A 445 25.97 39.93 -30.56
C ILE A 445 26.25 41.23 -31.32
N GLY A 446 27.52 41.52 -31.58
CA GLY A 446 28.02 42.74 -32.19
C GLY A 446 29.55 42.72 -32.35
N GLU A 447 30.12 43.83 -32.80
CA GLU A 447 31.58 43.96 -32.96
C GLU A 447 32.27 43.83 -31.58
N ARG A 448 33.17 42.84 -31.43
CA ARG A 448 33.84 42.47 -30.17
C ARG A 448 32.91 42.00 -29.03
N MET A 449 31.71 41.52 -29.35
CA MET A 449 30.80 40.88 -28.38
C MET A 449 30.82 39.35 -28.50
N LEU A 450 29.81 38.66 -27.94
CA LEU A 450 29.74 37.20 -27.94
C LEU A 450 29.69 36.65 -29.38
N ASN A 451 30.49 35.61 -29.63
CA ASN A 451 30.49 34.90 -30.90
C ASN A 451 29.25 33.99 -30.98
N PRO A 452 28.43 34.07 -32.06
CA PRO A 452 27.28 33.19 -32.27
C PRO A 452 27.59 31.70 -32.11
N ALA A 453 28.78 31.25 -32.52
CA ALA A 453 29.20 29.85 -32.46
C ALA A 453 29.46 29.34 -31.03
N THR A 454 29.65 30.24 -30.05
CA THR A 454 29.99 29.89 -28.67
C THR A 454 28.88 30.23 -27.68
N LEU A 455 27.71 30.69 -28.13
CA LEU A 455 26.61 31.10 -27.23
C LEU A 455 26.17 29.96 -26.29
N GLY A 456 26.12 28.72 -26.80
CA GLY A 456 25.79 27.54 -25.99
C GLY A 456 26.83 27.17 -24.93
N ALA A 457 28.03 27.76 -24.96
CA ALA A 457 29.06 27.59 -23.94
C ALA A 457 28.99 28.65 -22.83
N VAL A 458 28.24 29.73 -23.03
CA VAL A 458 28.07 30.78 -22.01
C VAL A 458 27.08 30.31 -20.96
N ARG A 459 27.48 30.42 -19.70
CA ARG A 459 26.65 30.08 -18.54
C ARG A 459 26.13 31.35 -17.88
N TYR A 460 24.81 31.47 -17.82
CA TYR A 460 24.12 32.55 -17.13
C TYR A 460 23.56 32.01 -15.82
N SER A 461 23.61 32.82 -14.76
CA SER A 461 22.92 32.55 -13.50
C SER A 461 22.15 33.80 -13.08
N PHE A 462 20.99 33.60 -12.45
CA PHE A 462 20.14 34.67 -11.97
C PHE A 462 19.53 34.31 -10.62
N THR A 463 19.67 35.24 -9.67
CA THR A 463 19.08 35.13 -8.33
C THR A 463 18.31 36.39 -8.02
N LEU A 464 17.02 36.25 -7.71
CA LEU A 464 16.18 37.33 -7.21
C LEU A 464 15.92 37.14 -5.72
N VAL A 465 16.25 38.16 -4.95
CA VAL A 465 15.99 38.21 -3.51
C VAL A 465 15.04 39.36 -3.23
N GLU A 466 13.88 39.05 -2.66
CA GLU A 466 12.91 40.04 -2.20
C GLU A 466 13.16 40.34 -0.71
N ARG A 467 13.20 41.62 -0.37
CA ARG A 467 13.25 42.05 1.03
C ARG A 467 11.84 42.07 1.60
N THR A 468 11.58 41.24 2.61
CA THR A 468 10.29 41.20 3.33
C THR A 468 10.47 41.66 4.78
N VAL A 469 9.36 41.90 5.49
CA VAL A 469 9.37 42.23 6.92
C VAL A 469 10.06 41.12 7.74
N GLY A 470 9.87 39.86 7.33
CA GLY A 470 10.51 38.69 7.95
C GLY A 470 11.89 38.32 7.39
N GLY A 471 12.57 39.25 6.70
CA GLY A 471 13.91 39.06 6.14
C GLY A 471 13.93 38.86 4.62
N ASN A 472 15.13 38.62 4.08
CA ASN A 472 15.36 38.42 2.65
C ASN A 472 14.87 37.02 2.22
N ARG A 473 14.06 36.96 1.17
CA ARG A 473 13.47 35.72 0.62
C ARG A 473 13.94 35.52 -0.81
N VAL A 474 14.49 34.35 -1.11
CA VAL A 474 14.87 33.99 -2.47
C VAL A 474 13.60 33.67 -3.25
N ARG A 475 13.33 34.42 -4.32
CA ARG A 475 12.16 34.22 -5.20
C ARG A 475 12.52 33.47 -6.46
N VAL A 476 13.72 33.69 -6.98
CA VAL A 476 14.23 33.02 -8.18
C VAL A 476 15.67 32.62 -7.93
N GLN A 477 16.03 31.41 -8.33
CA GLN A 477 17.41 30.93 -8.36
C GLN A 477 17.56 29.94 -9.51
N THR A 478 18.09 30.38 -10.64
CA THR A 478 18.20 29.55 -11.86
C THR A 478 19.49 29.85 -12.62
N ASP A 479 19.89 28.93 -13.49
CA ASP A 479 21.06 29.07 -14.37
C ASP A 479 20.83 28.36 -15.71
N THR A 480 21.82 28.43 -16.62
CA THR A 480 21.84 27.71 -17.90
C THR A 480 22.79 26.49 -17.92
N THR A 481 23.23 26.01 -16.76
CA THR A 481 24.08 24.82 -16.65
C THR A 481 23.25 23.55 -16.61
N ASP A 482 23.70 22.44 -17.19
CA ASP A 482 23.01 21.14 -17.04
C ASP A 482 23.32 20.46 -15.69
N GLN A 483 23.87 21.20 -14.72
CA GLN A 483 24.21 20.72 -13.39
C GLN A 483 23.03 20.96 -12.42
N PRO A 484 22.77 20.02 -11.49
CA PRO A 484 21.63 20.08 -10.57
C PRO A 484 21.71 21.19 -9.51
#